data_AF-A0A3N5PK74-F1
#
_entry.id   AF-A0A3N5PK74-F1
#
_cell.length_a   1.000
_cell.length_b   1.000
_cell.length_c   1.000
_cell.angle_alpha   90.00
_cell.angle_beta   90.00
_cell.angle_gamma   90.00
#
_symmetry.space_group_name_H-M   'P 1'
#
loop_
_entity.id
_entity.type
_entity.pdbx_description
1 polymer ?
#
loop_
_entity_poly.entity_id
_entity_poly.type
_entity_poly.pdbx_seq_one_letter_code
_entity_poly.pdbx_strand_id
1 'polypeptide(L)'
;RQLPELDDAFAESFGLAGGAGALRGEVRNNMERELKERLRAETKTRAFDALIKANRIVLPRALVEQEISTLQADALRQMGSSDPQQAPPRERLEGIAARRVTVGLLIQELLREHKIKLDQTRLEQRIKELAAPYEKPDEAAQFYRSDRGMMAQVEASVLEDQVVDFLLSRAQCTTKSVTFKDFMGA
;
A
#
# COMPACT_ATOMS: atom_id res chain seq x y z
N ARG A 1 -29.13 11.47 19.33
CA ARG A 1 -28.48 10.15 19.44
C ARG A 1 -27.96 10.03 20.87
N GLN A 2 -28.40 9.02 21.63
CA GLN A 2 -27.78 8.68 22.91
C GLN A 2 -26.66 7.67 22.62
N LEU A 3 -25.48 7.92 23.18
CA LEU A 3 -24.37 6.98 23.09
C LEU A 3 -24.58 5.90 24.16
N PRO A 4 -24.38 4.61 23.85
CA PRO A 4 -24.38 3.57 24.86
C PRO A 4 -23.23 3.78 25.84
N GLU A 5 -23.38 3.28 27.07
CA GLU A 5 -22.28 3.27 28.02
C GLU A 5 -21.18 2.33 27.54
N LEU A 6 -19.93 2.72 27.75
CA LEU A 6 -18.76 1.90 27.43
C LEU A 6 -18.53 0.91 28.58
N ASP A 7 -19.39 -0.10 28.66
CA ASP A 7 -19.33 -1.17 29.64
C ASP A 7 -18.79 -2.48 29.01
N ASP A 8 -18.65 -3.50 29.84
CA ASP A 8 -18.10 -4.78 29.40
C ASP A 8 -19.05 -5.52 28.45
N ALA A 9 -20.37 -5.34 28.61
CA ALA A 9 -21.37 -5.91 27.71
C ALA A 9 -21.29 -5.28 26.29
N PHE A 10 -21.05 -3.98 26.21
CA PHE A 10 -20.78 -3.29 24.96
C PHE A 10 -19.47 -3.75 24.34
N ALA A 11 -18.40 -3.95 25.14
CA ALA A 11 -17.13 -4.46 24.63
C ALA A 11 -17.23 -5.92 24.10
N GLU A 12 -17.99 -6.78 24.77
CA GLU A 12 -18.26 -8.15 24.33
C GLU A 12 -18.98 -8.20 22.98
N SER A 13 -19.82 -7.19 22.67
CA SER A 13 -20.48 -7.10 21.36
C SER A 13 -19.52 -6.93 20.16
N PHE A 14 -18.27 -6.52 20.42
CA PHE A 14 -17.19 -6.43 19.42
C PHE A 14 -16.31 -7.69 19.40
N GLY A 15 -16.71 -8.77 20.10
CA GLY A 15 -15.97 -10.03 20.14
C GLY A 15 -14.70 -9.98 20.99
N LEU A 16 -14.54 -8.95 21.85
CA LEU A 16 -13.35 -8.76 22.68
C LEU A 16 -13.61 -9.21 24.12
N ALA A 17 -12.82 -10.18 24.58
CA ALA A 17 -12.73 -10.49 26.01
C ALA A 17 -11.90 -9.41 26.74
N GLY A 18 -12.31 -9.05 27.97
CA GLY A 18 -11.54 -8.10 28.81
C GLY A 18 -12.10 -6.67 28.87
N GLY A 19 -13.34 -6.46 28.42
CA GLY A 19 -14.12 -5.27 28.76
C GLY A 19 -13.69 -3.97 28.06
N ALA A 20 -14.17 -2.85 28.58
CA ALA A 20 -13.97 -1.52 27.99
C ALA A 20 -12.49 -1.13 27.77
N GLY A 21 -11.58 -1.60 28.63
CA GLY A 21 -10.14 -1.38 28.49
C GLY A 21 -9.53 -2.08 27.28
N ALA A 22 -9.90 -3.35 27.07
CA ALA A 22 -9.47 -4.13 25.91
C ALA A 22 -9.98 -3.50 24.60
N LEU A 23 -11.23 -3.06 24.58
CA LEU A 23 -11.81 -2.36 23.42
C LEU A 23 -11.05 -1.07 23.07
N ARG A 24 -10.66 -0.27 24.06
CA ARG A 24 -9.84 0.94 23.81
C ARG A 24 -8.45 0.60 23.27
N GLY A 25 -7.83 -0.47 23.77
CA GLY A 25 -6.54 -0.96 23.29
C GLY A 25 -6.62 -1.39 21.82
N GLU A 26 -7.64 -2.17 21.47
CA GLU A 26 -7.84 -2.65 20.11
C GLU A 26 -8.10 -1.50 19.12
N VAL A 27 -8.96 -0.54 19.50
CA VAL A 27 -9.19 0.67 18.71
C VAL A 27 -7.88 1.44 18.48
N ARG A 28 -7.06 1.61 19.53
CA ARG A 28 -5.75 2.27 19.40
C ARG A 28 -4.83 1.53 18.42
N ASN A 29 -4.70 0.21 18.54
CA ASN A 29 -3.85 -0.60 17.66
C ASN A 29 -4.30 -0.49 16.19
N ASN A 30 -5.62 -0.47 15.96
CA ASN A 30 -6.20 -0.29 14.64
C ASN A 30 -5.88 1.09 14.08
N MET A 31 -6.04 2.15 14.88
CA MET A 31 -5.71 3.53 14.50
C MET A 31 -4.20 3.70 14.18
N GLU A 32 -3.32 3.10 14.98
CA GLU A 32 -1.86 3.17 14.77
C GLU A 32 -1.45 2.45 13.48
N ARG A 33 -2.07 1.30 13.17
CA ARG A 33 -1.85 0.58 11.91
C ARG A 33 -2.33 1.38 10.70
N GLU A 34 -3.52 1.96 10.78
CA GLU A 34 -4.07 2.80 9.70
C GLU A 34 -3.19 4.04 9.46
N LEU A 35 -2.76 4.70 10.54
CA LEU A 35 -1.83 5.82 10.47
C LEU A 35 -0.52 5.42 9.80
N LYS A 36 0.07 4.29 10.20
CA LYS A 36 1.33 3.78 9.64
C LYS A 36 1.21 3.55 8.13
N GLU A 37 0.15 2.87 7.68
CA GLU A 37 -0.07 2.62 6.25
C GLU A 37 -0.25 3.91 5.46
N ARG A 38 -1.02 4.87 6.00
CA ARG A 38 -1.26 6.14 5.35
C ARG A 38 0.00 7.01 5.28
N LEU A 39 0.79 7.07 6.36
CA LEU A 39 2.09 7.76 6.37
C LEU A 39 3.05 7.14 5.34
N ARG A 40 3.11 5.81 5.28
CA ARG A 40 3.92 5.08 4.30
C ARG A 40 3.48 5.40 2.87
N ALA A 41 2.19 5.35 2.58
CA ALA A 41 1.64 5.66 1.26
C ALA A 41 1.89 7.11 0.83
N GLU A 42 1.68 8.08 1.73
CA GLU A 42 1.92 9.51 1.48
C GLU A 42 3.42 9.77 1.23
N THR A 43 4.29 9.21 2.07
CA THR A 43 5.75 9.36 1.94
C THR A 43 6.24 8.76 0.63
N LYS A 44 5.79 7.55 0.29
CA LYS A 44 6.09 6.88 -0.98
C LYS A 44 5.63 7.72 -2.18
N THR A 45 4.40 8.25 -2.12
CA THR A 45 3.85 9.11 -3.19
C THR A 45 4.72 10.33 -3.41
N ARG A 46 5.07 11.05 -2.33
CA ARG A 46 5.93 12.25 -2.42
C ARG A 46 7.33 11.94 -2.93
N ALA A 47 7.94 10.84 -2.47
CA ALA A 47 9.27 10.43 -2.90
C ALA A 47 9.27 10.12 -4.41
N PHE A 48 8.28 9.38 -4.91
CA PHE A 48 8.18 9.07 -6.32
C PHE A 48 7.78 10.26 -7.18
N ASP A 49 6.92 11.15 -6.71
CA ASP A 49 6.61 12.40 -7.44
C ASP A 49 7.86 13.28 -7.57
N ALA A 50 8.67 13.40 -6.52
CA ALA A 50 9.94 14.10 -6.59
C ALA A 50 10.91 13.42 -7.57
N LEU A 51 10.98 12.09 -7.55
CA LEU A 51 11.82 11.31 -8.47
C LEU A 51 11.39 11.50 -9.93
N ILE A 52 10.10 11.42 -10.24
CA ILE A 52 9.55 11.67 -11.59
C ILE A 52 9.85 13.10 -12.03
N LYS A 53 9.63 14.08 -11.16
CA LYS A 53 9.86 15.50 -11.48
C LYS A 53 11.33 15.78 -11.80
N ALA A 54 12.25 15.12 -11.10
CA ALA A 54 13.68 15.23 -11.34
C ALA A 54 14.16 14.49 -12.59
N ASN A 55 13.40 13.50 -13.08
CA ASN A 55 13.81 12.62 -14.17
C ASN A 55 12.75 12.55 -15.26
N ARG A 56 12.86 13.45 -16.26
CA ARG A 56 11.99 13.40 -17.44
C ARG A 56 12.51 12.34 -18.41
N ILE A 57 11.77 11.25 -18.55
CA ILE A 57 12.09 10.15 -19.46
C ILE A 57 11.04 10.05 -20.57
N VAL A 58 11.47 9.60 -21.75
CA VAL A 58 10.55 9.26 -22.84
C VAL A 58 10.05 7.83 -22.61
N LEU A 59 8.73 7.65 -22.55
CA LEU A 59 8.14 6.35 -22.29
C LEU A 59 7.95 5.55 -23.59
N PRO A 60 8.37 4.28 -23.63
CA PRO A 60 8.02 3.39 -24.72
C PRO A 60 6.50 3.21 -24.76
N ARG A 61 5.89 3.54 -25.90
CA ARG A 61 4.43 3.44 -26.06
C ARG A 61 3.90 2.05 -25.74
N ALA A 62 4.61 1.00 -26.14
CA ALA A 62 4.22 -0.39 -25.87
C ALA A 62 4.05 -0.67 -24.37
N LEU A 63 4.92 -0.13 -23.51
CA LEU A 63 4.82 -0.31 -22.05
C LEU A 63 3.60 0.43 -21.47
N VAL A 64 3.30 1.62 -21.98
CA VAL A 64 2.11 2.37 -21.55
C VAL A 64 0.83 1.64 -21.96
N GLU A 65 0.74 1.14 -23.19
CA GLU A 65 -0.42 0.38 -23.67
C GLU A 65 -0.62 -0.93 -22.89
N GLN A 66 0.48 -1.61 -22.54
CA GLN A 66 0.44 -2.80 -21.69
C GLN A 66 -0.09 -2.46 -20.28
N GLU A 67 0.38 -1.37 -19.67
CA GLU A 67 -0.10 -0.95 -18.35
C GLU A 67 -1.58 -0.52 -18.38
N ILE A 68 -2.03 0.13 -19.45
CA ILE A 68 -3.47 0.44 -19.65
C ILE A 68 -4.29 -0.85 -19.67
N SER A 69 -3.81 -1.87 -20.39
CA SER A 69 -4.49 -3.17 -20.48
C SER A 69 -4.56 -3.85 -19.11
N THR A 70 -3.48 -3.78 -18.32
CA THR A 70 -3.45 -4.27 -16.93
C THR A 70 -4.48 -3.54 -16.06
N LEU A 71 -4.51 -2.20 -16.13
CA LEU A 71 -5.45 -1.38 -15.38
C LEU A 71 -6.92 -1.69 -15.72
N GLN A 72 -7.23 -1.95 -17.00
CA GLN A 72 -8.56 -2.36 -17.41
C GLN A 72 -8.93 -3.74 -16.86
N ALA A 73 -8.01 -4.71 -16.95
CA ALA A 73 -8.22 -6.05 -16.39
C ALA A 73 -8.41 -6.01 -14.87
N ASP A 74 -7.66 -5.16 -14.15
CA ASP A 74 -7.82 -4.96 -12.70
C ASP A 74 -9.20 -4.39 -12.36
N ALA A 75 -9.63 -3.36 -13.10
CA ALA A 75 -10.95 -2.75 -12.89
C ALA A 75 -12.08 -3.76 -13.13
N LEU A 76 -12.01 -4.54 -14.21
CA LEU A 76 -12.98 -5.57 -14.52
C LEU A 76 -13.04 -6.65 -13.42
N ARG A 77 -11.88 -7.12 -12.96
CA ARG A 77 -11.78 -8.07 -11.84
C ARG A 77 -12.42 -7.53 -10.56
N GLN A 78 -12.20 -6.26 -10.23
CA GLN A 78 -12.82 -5.61 -9.06
C GLN A 78 -14.34 -5.50 -9.19
N MET A 79 -14.86 -5.36 -10.41
CA MET A 79 -16.30 -5.37 -10.69
C MET A 79 -16.89 -6.78 -10.78
N GLY A 80 -16.06 -7.84 -10.70
CA GLY A 80 -16.50 -9.22 -10.94
C GLY A 80 -16.97 -9.46 -12.38
N SER A 81 -16.52 -8.63 -13.32
CA SER A 81 -16.93 -8.67 -14.72
C SER A 81 -15.78 -9.12 -15.61
N SER A 82 -16.11 -9.78 -16.71
CA SER A 82 -15.16 -10.11 -17.78
C SER A 82 -15.51 -9.40 -19.09
N ASP A 83 -16.51 -8.52 -19.08
CA ASP A 83 -16.99 -7.79 -20.25
C ASP A 83 -16.07 -6.59 -20.55
N PRO A 84 -15.32 -6.60 -21.66
CA PRO A 84 -14.42 -5.50 -22.01
C PRO A 84 -15.13 -4.15 -22.17
N GLN A 85 -16.44 -4.12 -22.46
CA GLN A 85 -17.18 -2.86 -22.61
C GLN A 85 -17.37 -2.11 -21.29
N GLN A 86 -17.25 -2.81 -20.16
CA GLN A 86 -17.34 -2.21 -18.82
C GLN A 86 -16.00 -1.64 -18.36
N ALA A 87 -14.92 -1.90 -19.10
CA ALA A 87 -13.60 -1.40 -18.75
C ALA A 87 -13.56 0.13 -18.81
N PRO A 88 -12.81 0.80 -17.91
CA PRO A 88 -12.61 2.23 -17.98
C PRO A 88 -12.01 2.65 -19.34
N PRO A 89 -12.44 3.78 -19.90
CA PRO A 89 -11.92 4.27 -21.17
C PRO A 89 -10.42 4.61 -21.05
N ARG A 90 -9.68 4.38 -22.13
CA ARG A 90 -8.24 4.52 -22.19
C ARG A 90 -7.77 5.91 -21.73
N GLU A 91 -8.48 6.96 -22.13
CA GLU A 91 -8.13 8.35 -21.87
C GLU A 91 -8.09 8.65 -20.36
N ARG A 92 -8.89 7.93 -19.55
CA ARG A 92 -8.86 8.05 -18.09
C ARG A 92 -7.69 7.31 -17.45
N LEU A 93 -7.12 6.33 -18.14
CA LEU A 93 -6.05 5.46 -17.63
C LEU A 93 -4.67 5.90 -18.11
N GLU A 94 -4.57 6.64 -19.21
CA GLU A 94 -3.29 6.98 -19.84
C GLU A 94 -2.33 7.72 -18.90
N GLY A 95 -2.81 8.70 -18.13
CA GLY A 95 -2.00 9.40 -17.13
C GLY A 95 -1.54 8.49 -15.98
N ILE A 96 -2.40 7.58 -15.54
CA ILE A 96 -2.10 6.61 -14.46
C ILE A 96 -1.05 5.61 -14.96
N ALA A 97 -1.25 5.07 -16.16
CA ALA A 97 -0.35 4.12 -16.80
C ALA A 97 1.02 4.74 -17.05
N ALA A 98 1.07 5.94 -17.64
CA ALA A 98 2.31 6.66 -17.87
C ALA A 98 3.07 6.88 -16.55
N ARG A 99 2.37 7.28 -15.48
CA ARG A 99 2.98 7.45 -14.15
C ARG A 99 3.54 6.11 -13.62
N ARG A 100 2.76 5.02 -13.68
CA ARG A 100 3.20 3.70 -13.19
C ARG A 100 4.40 3.17 -13.96
N VAL A 101 4.38 3.26 -15.29
CA VAL A 101 5.52 2.86 -16.14
C VAL A 101 6.75 3.69 -15.81
N THR A 102 6.59 5.02 -15.64
CA THR A 102 7.71 5.90 -15.27
C THR A 102 8.34 5.46 -13.94
N VAL A 103 7.52 5.27 -12.90
CA VAL A 103 7.98 4.83 -11.58
C VAL A 103 8.67 3.47 -11.68
N GLY A 104 8.05 2.51 -12.36
CA GLY A 104 8.61 1.17 -12.51
C GLY A 104 9.99 1.17 -13.17
N LEU A 105 10.17 1.94 -14.25
CA LEU A 105 11.46 2.07 -14.92
C LEU A 105 12.52 2.72 -14.03
N LEU A 106 12.17 3.81 -13.33
CA LEU A 106 13.10 4.50 -12.43
C LEU A 106 13.50 3.64 -11.22
N ILE A 107 12.55 2.88 -10.67
CA ILE A 107 12.82 1.92 -9.59
C ILE A 107 13.76 0.82 -10.07
N GLN A 108 13.47 0.20 -11.22
CA GLN A 108 14.34 -0.84 -11.78
C GLN A 108 15.77 -0.33 -12.03
N GLU A 109 15.92 0.91 -12.47
CA GLU A 109 17.21 1.56 -12.62
C GLU A 109 17.94 1.68 -11.29
N LEU A 110 17.29 2.25 -10.27
CA LEU A 110 17.87 2.43 -8.94
C LEU A 110 18.24 1.10 -8.27
N LEU A 111 17.38 0.08 -8.39
CA LEU A 111 17.65 -1.27 -7.88
C LEU A 111 18.92 -1.84 -8.52
N ARG A 112 19.08 -1.68 -9.84
CA ARG A 112 20.23 -2.18 -10.60
C ARG A 112 21.51 -1.40 -10.26
N GLU A 113 21.46 -0.08 -10.33
CA GLU A 113 22.61 0.80 -10.11
C GLU A 113 23.16 0.67 -8.69
N HIS A 114 22.27 0.64 -7.70
CA HIS A 114 22.66 0.58 -6.29
C HIS A 114 22.63 -0.82 -5.69
N LYS A 115 22.40 -1.85 -6.52
CA LYS A 115 22.38 -3.27 -6.13
C LYS A 115 21.46 -3.54 -4.94
N ILE A 116 20.34 -2.82 -4.87
CA ILE A 116 19.33 -3.01 -3.84
C ILE A 116 18.65 -4.35 -4.13
N LYS A 117 18.73 -5.26 -3.17
CA LYS A 117 18.09 -6.58 -3.24
C LYS A 117 16.92 -6.62 -2.28
N LEU A 118 15.93 -7.44 -2.61
CA LEU A 118 14.80 -7.71 -1.73
C LEU A 118 15.31 -8.22 -0.38
N ASP A 119 14.97 -7.49 0.67
CA ASP A 119 15.24 -7.89 2.04
C ASP A 119 14.16 -8.90 2.48
N GLN A 120 14.59 -10.16 2.64
CA GLN A 120 13.72 -11.26 3.05
C GLN A 120 13.11 -11.05 4.45
N THR A 121 13.82 -10.35 5.34
CA THR A 121 13.31 -10.05 6.68
C THR A 121 12.15 -9.06 6.60
N ARG A 122 12.31 -8.02 5.76
CA ARG A 122 11.24 -7.03 5.51
C ARG A 122 10.06 -7.65 4.78
N LEU A 123 10.33 -8.57 3.84
CA LEU A 123 9.28 -9.34 3.17
C LEU A 123 8.43 -10.12 4.18
N GLU A 124 9.07 -10.92 5.03
CA GLU A 124 8.37 -11.72 6.04
C GLU A 124 7.62 -10.83 7.04
N GLN A 125 8.20 -9.70 7.43
CA GLN A 125 7.50 -8.72 8.27
C GLN A 125 6.26 -8.17 7.55
N ARG A 126 6.37 -7.82 6.27
CA ARG A 126 5.24 -7.29 5.51
C ARG A 126 4.11 -8.30 5.37
N ILE A 127 4.43 -9.58 5.13
CA ILE A 127 3.43 -10.65 5.09
C ILE A 127 2.70 -10.75 6.44
N LYS A 128 3.44 -10.73 7.55
CA LYS A 128 2.84 -10.74 8.90
C LYS A 128 1.94 -9.54 9.16
N GLU A 129 2.36 -8.34 8.75
CA GLU A 129 1.56 -7.12 8.89
C GLU A 129 0.26 -7.18 8.08
N LEU A 130 0.31 -7.74 6.86
CA LEU A 130 -0.88 -7.94 6.02
C LEU A 130 -1.81 -9.02 6.56
N ALA A 131 -1.26 -10.06 7.20
CA ALA A 131 -2.02 -11.17 7.75
C ALA A 131 -2.58 -10.90 9.17
N ALA A 132 -2.00 -9.95 9.91
CA ALA A 132 -2.38 -9.65 11.29
C ALA A 132 -3.87 -9.31 11.51
N PRO A 133 -4.58 -8.63 10.59
CA PRO A 133 -6.00 -8.31 10.80
C PRO A 133 -6.96 -9.50 10.62
N TYR A 134 -6.49 -10.65 10.14
CA TYR A 134 -7.31 -11.82 9.91
C TYR A 134 -7.49 -12.63 11.21
N GLU A 135 -8.61 -13.33 11.36
CA GLU A 135 -8.89 -14.20 12.53
C GLU A 135 -7.82 -15.28 12.73
N LYS A 136 -7.21 -15.75 11.64
CA LYS A 136 -6.13 -16.74 11.64
C LYS A 136 -4.91 -16.21 10.87
N PRO A 137 -4.04 -15.42 11.52
CA PRO A 137 -2.91 -14.77 10.84
C PRO A 137 -1.95 -15.74 10.18
N ASP A 138 -1.70 -16.92 10.77
CA ASP A 138 -0.77 -17.90 10.21
C ASP A 138 -1.30 -18.53 8.91
N GLU A 139 -2.59 -18.87 8.85
CA GLU A 139 -3.23 -19.38 7.64
C GLU A 139 -3.26 -18.30 6.54
N ALA A 140 -3.55 -17.05 6.89
CA ALA A 140 -3.51 -15.93 5.96
C ALA A 140 -2.09 -15.68 5.42
N ALA A 141 -1.07 -15.68 6.29
CA ALA A 141 0.32 -15.53 5.89
C ALA A 141 0.77 -16.67 4.95
N GLN A 142 0.34 -17.90 5.22
CA GLN A 142 0.60 -19.04 4.33
C GLN A 142 -0.08 -18.87 2.98
N PHE A 143 -1.30 -18.34 2.94
CA PHE A 143 -2.00 -18.05 1.70
C PHE A 143 -1.22 -17.07 0.82
N TYR A 144 -0.76 -15.95 1.39
CA TYR A 144 0.12 -14.99 0.70
C TYR A 144 1.36 -15.69 0.11
N ARG A 145 2.04 -16.55 0.89
CA ARG A 145 3.23 -17.28 0.42
C ARG A 145 2.94 -18.27 -0.70
N SER A 146 1.77 -18.89 -0.68
CA SER A 146 1.38 -19.91 -1.65
C SER A 146 0.89 -19.33 -2.98
N ASP A 147 0.26 -18.15 -2.96
CA ASP A 147 -0.21 -17.48 -4.15
C ASP A 147 0.90 -16.64 -4.78
N ARG A 148 1.36 -17.06 -5.97
CA ARG A 148 2.46 -16.38 -6.68
C ARG A 148 2.15 -14.93 -7.02
N GLY A 149 0.89 -14.61 -7.34
CA GLY A 149 0.49 -13.25 -7.70
C GLY A 149 0.54 -12.32 -6.50
N MET A 150 -0.02 -12.78 -5.37
CA MET A 150 0.03 -12.04 -4.11
C MET A 150 1.47 -11.89 -3.62
N MET A 151 2.27 -12.95 -3.65
CA MET A 151 3.67 -12.87 -3.25
C MET A 151 4.44 -11.84 -4.07
N ALA A 152 4.31 -11.86 -5.40
CA ALA A 152 4.95 -10.89 -6.28
C ALA A 152 4.53 -9.44 -5.95
N GLN A 153 3.26 -9.23 -5.58
CA GLN A 153 2.79 -7.91 -5.15
C GLN A 153 3.41 -7.45 -3.83
N VAL A 154 3.58 -8.36 -2.87
CA VAL A 154 4.24 -8.05 -1.59
C VAL A 154 5.72 -7.76 -1.83
N GLU A 155 6.42 -8.56 -2.63
CA GLU A 155 7.82 -8.34 -3.00
C GLU A 155 8.03 -6.97 -3.66
N ALA A 156 7.19 -6.63 -4.65
CA ALA A 156 7.23 -5.33 -5.30
C ALA A 156 7.02 -4.20 -4.28
N SER A 157 6.04 -4.34 -3.38
CA SER A 157 5.77 -3.33 -2.35
C SER A 157 6.96 -3.10 -1.42
N VAL A 158 7.67 -4.16 -1.05
CA VAL A 158 8.86 -4.11 -0.18
C VAL A 158 10.06 -3.51 -0.90
N LEU A 159 10.30 -3.88 -2.17
CA LEU A 159 11.35 -3.28 -2.99
C LEU A 159 11.12 -1.78 -3.17
N GLU A 160 9.89 -1.37 -3.44
CA GLU A 160 9.52 0.04 -3.52
C GLU A 160 9.83 0.78 -2.21
N ASP A 161 9.54 0.19 -1.04
CA ASP A 161 9.87 0.81 0.25
C ASP A 161 11.37 0.94 0.46
N GLN A 162 12.15 -0.09 0.10
CA GLN A 162 13.60 -0.03 0.16
C GLN A 162 14.16 1.08 -0.74
N VAL A 163 13.55 1.31 -1.91
CA VAL A 163 13.91 2.43 -2.77
C VAL A 163 13.50 3.78 -2.17
N VAL A 164 12.32 3.87 -1.55
CA VAL A 164 11.90 5.10 -0.85
C VAL A 164 12.86 5.42 0.30
N ASP A 165 13.20 4.46 1.15
CA ASP A 165 14.18 4.64 2.23
C ASP A 165 15.52 5.13 1.68
N PHE A 166 15.96 4.54 0.57
CA PHE A 166 17.16 4.95 -0.11
C PHE A 166 17.12 6.39 -0.61
N LEU A 167 16.01 6.81 -1.24
CA LEU A 167 15.81 8.19 -1.68
C LEU A 167 15.80 9.15 -0.50
N LEU A 168 15.06 8.83 0.57
CA LEU A 168 14.96 9.66 1.77
C LEU A 168 16.32 9.83 2.47
N SER A 169 17.17 8.80 2.47
CA SER A 169 18.52 8.88 3.04
C SER A 169 19.45 9.88 2.33
N ARG A 170 19.10 10.30 1.11
CA ARG A 170 19.87 11.22 0.26
C ARG A 170 19.15 12.51 -0.08
N ALA A 171 17.85 12.57 0.20
CA ALA A 171 17.03 13.74 -0.03
C ALA A 171 17.14 14.72 1.14
N GLN A 172 16.84 15.99 0.86
CA GLN A 172 16.61 16.96 1.92
C GLN A 172 15.19 16.75 2.46
N CYS A 173 15.09 16.12 3.62
CA CYS A 173 13.81 15.84 4.27
C CYS A 173 13.50 16.90 5.35
N THR A 174 12.24 17.31 5.42
CA THR A 174 11.73 18.16 6.49
C THR A 174 10.64 17.43 7.27
N THR A 175 10.74 17.41 8.59
CA THR A 175 9.70 16.85 9.46
C THR A 175 8.64 17.90 9.75
N LYS A 176 7.38 17.58 9.50
CA LYS A 176 6.24 18.42 9.87
C LYS A 176 5.40 17.70 10.92
N SER A 177 5.22 18.31 12.08
CA SER A 177 4.27 17.81 13.08
C SER A 177 2.84 18.08 12.62
N VAL A 178 1.99 17.06 12.68
CA VAL A 178 0.55 17.13 12.36
C VAL A 178 -0.21 16.27 13.36
N THR A 179 -1.44 16.65 13.68
CA THR A 179 -2.28 15.83 14.55
C THR A 179 -2.79 14.62 13.79
N PHE A 180 -3.14 13.55 14.52
CA PHE A 180 -3.79 12.37 13.93
C PHE A 180 -5.04 12.77 13.14
N LYS A 181 -5.89 13.61 13.74
CA LYS A 181 -7.15 14.05 13.13
C LYS A 181 -6.92 14.76 11.79
N ASP A 182 -6.01 15.73 11.76
CA ASP A 182 -5.70 16.50 10.55
C ASP A 182 -5.09 15.61 9.45
N PHE A 183 -4.20 14.69 9.83
CA PHE A 183 -3.54 13.81 8.87
C PHE A 183 -4.50 12.78 8.29
N MET A 184 -5.39 12.23 9.11
CA MET A 184 -6.42 11.28 8.69
C MET A 184 -7.57 11.95 7.91
N GLY A 185 -7.66 13.28 7.91
CA GLY A 185 -8.76 14.01 7.27
C GLY A 185 -10.11 13.71 7.93
N ALA A 186 -10.09 13.45 9.24
CA ALA A 186 -11.23 13.11 10.08
C ALA A 186 -11.75 14.31 10.89
#